data_AF-A0A3C1IFX3-F1
#
_entry.id   AF-A0A3C1IFX3-F1
#
_cell.length_a   1.000
_cell.length_b   1.000
_cell.length_c   1.000
_cell.angle_alpha   90.00
_cell.angle_beta   90.00
_cell.angle_gamma   90.00
#
_symmetry.space_group_name_H-M   'P 1'
#
loop_
_entity.id
_entity.type
_entity.pdbx_description
1 polymer ?
#
loop_
_entity_poly.entity_id
_entity_poly.type
_entity_poly.pdbx_seq_one_letter_code
_entity_poly.pdbx_strand_id
1 'polypeptide(L)'
;HAARLSASPFMKELEAKMATDDVMVLVHGYLAGGFVGKDKCITKPSDVAGLQTRAAGKAFEQMLAGAGASIASMASSEIYNAMQTGVLNAANTSSSSFVSYRIYEQVKCYTPAGDVALWFMYQPLLMNKSAFEGLNADQQAALLAASANAETYYLAEAKKQDAASVEVFRKAGVEIANMSPEDFAAWRAIAQETSYKKFVSDVPDGQALLDMALAVD
;
A
#
# COMPACT_ATOMS: atom_id res chain seq x y z
N HIS A 1 5.55 -12.11 -4.23
CA HIS A 1 5.92 -10.70 -3.92
C HIS A 1 5.08 -9.78 -4.81
N ALA A 2 4.52 -8.67 -4.32
CA ALA A 2 3.56 -7.84 -5.09
C ALA A 2 4.03 -7.40 -6.49
N ALA A 3 5.33 -7.18 -6.67
CA ALA A 3 5.95 -6.91 -7.98
C ALA A 3 5.61 -7.92 -9.10
N ARG A 4 5.21 -9.16 -8.77
CA ARG A 4 4.72 -10.14 -9.76
C ARG A 4 3.49 -9.64 -10.53
N LEU A 5 2.69 -8.78 -9.90
CA LEU A 5 1.51 -8.20 -10.52
C LEU A 5 1.90 -7.32 -11.70
N SER A 6 3.03 -6.60 -11.66
CA SER A 6 3.45 -5.66 -12.70
C SER A 6 3.55 -6.29 -14.09
N ALA A 7 4.01 -7.54 -14.19
CA ALA A 7 4.15 -8.25 -15.46
C ALA A 7 2.98 -9.20 -15.79
N SER A 8 1.87 -9.11 -15.04
CA SER A 8 0.77 -10.07 -15.11
C SER A 8 -0.31 -9.70 -16.13
N PRO A 9 -1.16 -10.66 -16.55
CA PRO A 9 -2.37 -10.34 -17.32
C PRO A 9 -3.29 -9.36 -16.61
N PHE A 10 -3.37 -9.41 -15.28
CA PHE A 10 -4.16 -8.48 -14.47
C PHE A 10 -3.71 -7.02 -14.67
N MET A 11 -2.39 -6.77 -14.64
CA MET A 11 -1.87 -5.43 -14.84
C MET A 11 -2.05 -4.95 -16.27
N LYS A 12 -1.88 -5.82 -17.27
CA LYS A 12 -2.16 -5.47 -18.67
C LYS A 12 -3.60 -5.01 -18.88
N GLU A 13 -4.56 -5.70 -18.24
CA GLU A 13 -5.97 -5.29 -18.29
C GLU A 13 -6.18 -3.94 -17.59
N LEU A 14 -5.55 -3.72 -16.44
CA LEU A 14 -5.63 -2.44 -15.73
C LEU A 14 -5.04 -1.29 -16.57
N GLU A 15 -3.90 -1.49 -17.20
CA GLU A 15 -3.26 -0.50 -18.09
C GLU A 15 -4.09 -0.22 -19.34
N ALA A 16 -4.74 -1.24 -19.91
CA ALA A 16 -5.65 -1.05 -21.03
C ALA A 16 -6.82 -0.14 -20.64
N LYS A 17 -7.39 -0.32 -19.43
CA LYS A 17 -8.42 0.57 -18.89
C LYS A 17 -7.87 1.97 -18.61
N MET A 18 -6.68 2.09 -18.01
CA MET A 18 -6.03 3.39 -17.76
C MET A 18 -5.77 4.17 -19.05
N ALA A 19 -5.37 3.46 -20.12
CA ALA A 19 -5.10 4.06 -21.42
C ALA A 19 -6.34 4.69 -22.08
N THR A 20 -7.56 4.22 -21.76
CA THR A 20 -8.79 4.87 -22.25
C THR A 20 -8.99 6.26 -21.65
N ASP A 21 -8.40 6.51 -20.49
CA ASP A 21 -8.43 7.79 -19.78
C ASP A 21 -7.15 8.63 -20.00
N ASP A 22 -6.41 8.37 -21.10
CA ASP A 22 -5.14 9.02 -21.44
C ASP A 22 -4.01 8.80 -20.41
N VAL A 23 -4.06 7.70 -19.65
CA VAL A 23 -3.03 7.40 -18.63
C VAL A 23 -2.13 6.26 -19.10
N MET A 24 -0.82 6.48 -19.04
CA MET A 24 0.24 5.50 -19.30
C MET A 24 1.09 5.32 -18.05
N VAL A 25 1.46 4.07 -17.76
CA VAL A 25 2.45 3.73 -16.74
C VAL A 25 3.84 3.82 -17.35
N LEU A 26 4.74 4.58 -16.73
CA LEU A 26 6.17 4.58 -17.06
C LEU A 26 6.94 3.62 -16.16
N VAL A 27 6.63 3.64 -14.86
CA VAL A 27 7.32 2.84 -13.84
C VAL A 27 6.29 2.17 -12.95
N HIS A 28 6.34 0.85 -12.86
CA HIS A 28 5.58 0.12 -11.86
C HIS A 28 6.27 0.21 -10.49
N GLY A 29 5.49 0.55 -9.48
CA GLY A 29 5.98 0.65 -8.11
C GLY A 29 5.00 0.01 -7.14
N TYR A 30 5.47 -0.93 -6.33
CA TYR A 30 4.71 -1.44 -5.19
C TYR A 30 5.50 -1.18 -3.91
N LEU A 31 4.84 -0.56 -2.94
CA LEU A 31 5.39 -0.41 -1.60
C LEU A 31 4.67 -1.35 -0.64
N ALA A 32 5.46 -2.08 0.14
CA ALA A 32 4.95 -2.76 1.31
C ALA A 32 4.76 -1.75 2.45
N GLY A 33 3.97 -2.14 3.43
CA GLY A 33 3.67 -1.32 4.59
C GLY A 33 3.06 -2.13 5.71
N GLY A 34 2.74 -1.42 6.77
CA GLY A 34 2.32 -2.03 8.02
C GLY A 34 1.40 -1.14 8.82
N PHE A 35 1.43 -1.30 10.13
CA PHE A 35 0.62 -0.53 11.07
C PHE A 35 1.50 0.15 12.09
N VAL A 36 1.08 1.33 12.53
CA VAL A 36 1.54 1.92 13.77
C VAL A 36 0.37 2.14 14.70
N GLY A 37 0.63 2.04 16.00
CA GLY A 37 -0.35 2.34 17.04
C GLY A 37 0.20 3.32 18.05
N LYS A 38 -0.65 4.28 18.45
CA LYS A 38 -0.32 5.31 19.43
C LYS A 38 0.01 4.69 20.79
N ASP A 39 -0.75 3.67 21.20
CA ASP A 39 -0.63 3.07 22.54
C ASP A 39 -0.40 1.55 22.56
N LYS A 40 -0.76 0.83 21.50
CA LYS A 40 -0.64 -0.64 21.41
C LYS A 40 -0.28 -1.08 20.00
N CYS A 41 0.27 -2.29 19.89
CA CYS A 41 0.53 -2.93 18.60
C CYS A 41 -0.75 -3.35 17.89
N ILE A 42 -0.66 -3.47 16.58
CA ILE A 42 -1.74 -3.96 15.70
C ILE A 42 -1.16 -5.09 14.87
N THR A 43 -1.54 -6.33 15.17
CA THR A 43 -1.15 -7.48 14.36
C THR A 43 -2.38 -8.19 13.78
N LYS A 44 -3.51 -8.21 14.50
CA LYS A 44 -4.73 -8.94 14.12
C LYS A 44 -5.99 -8.06 14.10
N PRO A 45 -7.09 -8.52 13.47
CA PRO A 45 -8.32 -7.74 13.32
C PRO A 45 -8.88 -7.16 14.62
N SER A 46 -8.86 -7.91 15.73
CA SER A 46 -9.43 -7.42 16.99
C SER A 46 -8.64 -6.26 17.62
N ASP A 47 -7.41 -6.00 17.17
CA ASP A 47 -6.60 -4.90 17.70
C ASP A 47 -7.10 -3.54 17.25
N VAL A 48 -7.79 -3.45 16.10
CA VAL A 48 -8.28 -2.16 15.56
C VAL A 48 -9.70 -1.81 16.01
N ALA A 49 -10.41 -2.72 16.68
CA ALA A 49 -11.79 -2.51 17.10
C ALA A 49 -11.92 -1.26 17.99
N GLY A 50 -12.77 -0.31 17.57
CA GLY A 50 -13.00 0.96 18.25
C GLY A 50 -11.89 2.00 18.08
N LEU A 51 -10.79 1.70 17.37
CA LEU A 51 -9.71 2.67 17.13
C LEU A 51 -10.06 3.60 15.97
N GLN A 52 -9.83 4.89 16.16
CA GLN A 52 -9.82 5.85 15.07
C GLN A 52 -8.54 5.64 14.24
N THR A 53 -8.70 5.13 13.02
CA THR A 53 -7.61 4.59 12.20
C THR A 53 -7.58 5.22 10.82
N ARG A 54 -6.40 5.58 10.34
CA ARG A 54 -6.16 5.94 8.94
C ARG A 54 -5.64 4.72 8.18
N ALA A 55 -6.19 4.45 7.00
CA ALA A 55 -5.63 3.48 6.06
C ALA A 55 -5.37 4.12 4.70
N ALA A 56 -4.41 3.58 3.95
CA ALA A 56 -4.23 3.96 2.56
C ALA A 56 -4.98 2.99 1.64
N GLY A 57 -5.91 3.56 0.86
CA GLY A 57 -6.71 2.84 -0.13
C GLY A 57 -8.08 2.41 0.38
N LYS A 58 -9.11 2.70 -0.41
CA LYS A 58 -10.53 2.46 -0.07
C LYS A 58 -10.83 0.99 0.29
N ALA A 59 -10.23 0.04 -0.42
CA ALA A 59 -10.41 -1.38 -0.13
C ALA A 59 -9.81 -1.76 1.24
N PHE A 60 -8.67 -1.17 1.62
CA PHE A 60 -8.06 -1.44 2.92
C PHE A 60 -8.84 -0.76 4.06
N GLU A 61 -9.32 0.47 3.84
CA GLU A 61 -10.25 1.15 4.75
C GLU A 61 -11.50 0.28 5.04
N GLN A 62 -12.10 -0.32 4.00
CA GLN A 62 -13.25 -1.21 4.14
C GLN A 62 -12.95 -2.47 4.95
N MET A 63 -11.78 -3.08 4.75
CA MET A 63 -11.34 -4.23 5.55
C MET A 63 -11.17 -3.85 7.02
N LEU A 64 -10.52 -2.71 7.31
CA LEU A 64 -10.35 -2.24 8.69
C LEU A 64 -11.68 -1.87 9.34
N ALA A 65 -12.59 -1.22 8.61
CA ALA A 65 -13.94 -0.94 9.08
C ALA A 65 -14.72 -2.24 9.37
N GLY A 66 -14.55 -3.26 8.52
CA GLY A 66 -15.06 -4.61 8.74
C GLY A 66 -14.56 -5.28 10.02
N ALA A 67 -13.35 -4.93 10.46
CA ALA A 67 -12.77 -5.36 11.73
C ALA A 67 -13.17 -4.47 12.92
N GLY A 68 -14.03 -3.47 12.71
CA GLY A 68 -14.55 -2.57 13.75
C GLY A 68 -13.74 -1.29 13.98
N ALA A 69 -12.80 -0.95 13.10
CA ALA A 69 -12.11 0.34 13.15
C ALA A 69 -13.03 1.49 12.72
N SER A 70 -12.84 2.67 13.31
CA SER A 70 -13.45 3.92 12.82
C SER A 70 -12.49 4.60 11.85
N ILE A 71 -12.86 4.75 10.58
CA ILE A 71 -11.94 5.23 9.54
C ILE A 71 -11.93 6.76 9.49
N ALA A 72 -10.73 7.36 9.54
CA ALA A 72 -10.51 8.74 9.10
C ALA A 72 -9.68 8.73 7.80
N SER A 73 -10.30 9.18 6.71
CA SER A 73 -9.65 9.26 5.40
C SER A 73 -8.89 10.59 5.28
N MET A 74 -7.58 10.49 5.04
CA MET A 74 -6.66 11.63 4.88
C MET A 74 -5.37 11.21 4.15
N ALA A 75 -4.63 12.19 3.64
CA ALA A 75 -3.35 11.95 2.99
C ALA A 75 -2.32 11.41 3.99
N SER A 76 -1.34 10.64 3.53
CA SER A 76 -0.32 10.06 4.41
C SER A 76 0.56 11.13 5.07
N SER A 77 0.75 12.28 4.41
CA SER A 77 1.46 13.43 4.95
C SER A 77 0.78 14.08 6.17
N GLU A 78 -0.50 13.79 6.40
CA GLU A 78 -1.27 14.35 7.52
C GLU A 78 -1.20 13.46 8.78
N ILE A 79 -0.69 12.22 8.66
CA ILE A 79 -0.67 11.24 9.76
C ILE A 79 0.07 11.78 10.99
N TYR A 80 1.22 12.43 10.80
CA TYR A 80 2.02 12.93 11.93
C TYR A 80 1.18 13.84 12.83
N ASN A 81 0.58 14.88 12.24
CA ASN A 81 -0.21 15.86 12.97
C ASN A 81 -1.48 15.22 13.57
N ALA A 82 -2.12 14.31 12.84
CA ALA A 82 -3.32 13.63 13.32
C ALA A 82 -3.04 12.69 14.52
N MET A 83 -1.88 12.02 14.53
CA MET A 83 -1.44 11.22 15.68
C MET A 83 -1.03 12.11 16.87
N GLN A 84 -0.28 13.18 16.59
CA GLN A 84 0.18 14.15 17.59
C GLN A 84 -1.00 14.79 18.34
N THR A 85 -2.02 15.23 17.61
CA THR A 85 -3.23 15.85 18.17
C THR A 85 -4.22 14.84 18.77
N GLY A 86 -3.99 13.54 18.57
CA GLY A 86 -4.86 12.48 19.09
C GLY A 86 -6.12 12.23 18.29
N VAL A 87 -6.23 12.79 17.08
CA VAL A 87 -7.28 12.42 16.12
C VAL A 87 -7.18 10.95 15.73
N LEU A 88 -5.95 10.43 15.57
CA LEU A 88 -5.71 9.04 15.23
C LEU A 88 -5.16 8.26 16.44
N ASN A 89 -5.65 7.03 16.61
CA ASN A 89 -5.06 6.03 17.49
C ASN A 89 -4.12 5.08 16.73
N ALA A 90 -4.32 4.95 15.42
CA ALA A 90 -3.59 4.03 14.57
C ALA A 90 -3.49 4.55 13.14
N ALA A 91 -2.47 4.09 12.41
CA ALA A 91 -2.35 4.37 10.99
C ALA A 91 -1.70 3.20 10.24
N ASN A 92 -2.10 3.04 8.98
CA ASN A 92 -1.47 2.18 7.99
C ASN A 92 -0.91 3.03 6.85
N THR A 93 0.33 2.76 6.45
CA THR A 93 0.99 3.30 5.25
C THR A 93 2.26 2.49 4.93
N SER A 94 3.04 2.92 3.94
CA SER A 94 4.29 2.25 3.55
C SER A 94 5.37 2.42 4.62
N SER A 95 6.30 1.46 4.68
CA SER A 95 7.47 1.52 5.57
C SER A 95 8.29 2.80 5.35
N SER A 96 8.43 3.21 4.08
CA SER A 96 9.12 4.43 3.69
C SER A 96 8.43 5.70 4.20
N SER A 97 7.09 5.75 4.14
CA SER A 97 6.29 6.90 4.62
C SER A 97 6.35 7.03 6.13
N PHE A 98 6.34 5.91 6.86
CA PHE A 98 6.49 5.91 8.32
C PHE A 98 7.79 6.57 8.77
N VAL A 99 8.89 6.33 8.04
CA VAL A 99 10.19 6.96 8.30
C VAL A 99 10.24 8.41 7.83
N SER A 100 9.85 8.69 6.58
CA SER A 100 10.01 10.01 5.98
C SER A 100 9.15 11.08 6.65
N TYR A 101 7.96 10.71 7.13
CA TYR A 101 7.10 11.59 7.92
C TYR A 101 7.39 11.56 9.43
N ARG A 102 8.46 10.87 9.86
CA ARG A 102 8.90 10.79 11.26
C ARG A 102 7.80 10.29 12.22
N ILE A 103 6.97 9.37 11.75
CA ILE A 103 5.80 8.89 12.51
C ILE A 103 6.22 8.20 13.82
N TYR A 104 7.45 7.68 13.88
CA TYR A 104 8.06 7.11 15.08
C TYR A 104 8.07 8.04 16.31
N GLU A 105 7.88 9.36 16.13
CA GLU A 105 7.79 10.30 17.25
C GLU A 105 6.42 10.32 17.93
N GLN A 106 5.40 9.76 17.29
CA GLN A 106 3.99 9.88 17.71
C GLN A 106 3.36 8.54 18.13
N VAL A 107 4.16 7.47 18.18
CA VAL A 107 3.66 6.10 18.35
C VAL A 107 4.47 5.32 19.35
N LYS A 108 3.85 4.30 19.94
CA LYS A 108 4.51 3.37 20.86
C LYS A 108 4.76 1.99 20.26
N CYS A 109 4.05 1.64 19.17
CA CYS A 109 4.31 0.40 18.46
C CYS A 109 4.26 0.55 16.94
N TYR A 110 5.11 -0.25 16.27
CA TYR A 110 5.18 -0.43 14.83
C TYR A 110 5.16 -1.93 14.49
N THR A 111 4.20 -2.32 13.66
CA THR A 111 4.14 -3.63 13.01
C THR A 111 4.55 -3.44 11.55
N PRO A 112 5.81 -3.69 11.17
CA PRO A 112 6.32 -3.48 9.82
C PRO A 112 5.76 -4.52 8.83
N ALA A 113 6.00 -4.27 7.54
CA ALA A 113 5.99 -5.34 6.56
C ALA A 113 7.16 -6.30 6.86
N GLY A 114 6.86 -7.49 7.35
CA GLY A 114 7.84 -8.54 7.63
C GLY A 114 7.77 -9.69 6.63
N ASP A 115 8.07 -10.91 7.10
CA ASP A 115 7.92 -12.14 6.30
C ASP A 115 6.48 -12.32 5.79
N VAL A 116 5.52 -11.80 6.56
CA VAL A 116 4.11 -11.70 6.19
C VAL A 116 3.74 -10.22 6.11
N ALA A 117 3.41 -9.76 4.90
CA ALA A 117 3.01 -8.39 4.64
C ALA A 117 1.56 -8.35 4.16
N LEU A 118 0.69 -7.73 4.96
CA LEU A 118 -0.74 -7.60 4.67
C LEU A 118 -1.04 -6.50 3.65
N TRP A 119 -0.28 -5.40 3.71
CA TRP A 119 -0.57 -4.21 2.92
C TRP A 119 0.51 -3.99 1.86
N PHE A 120 0.05 -3.87 0.61
CA PHE A 120 0.83 -3.37 -0.51
C PHE A 120 0.02 -2.32 -1.25
N MET A 121 0.67 -1.25 -1.69
CA MET A 121 0.06 -0.23 -2.54
C MET A 121 0.83 -0.07 -3.82
N TYR A 122 0.09 -0.07 -4.92
CA TYR A 122 0.61 0.30 -6.23
C TYR A 122 0.73 1.83 -6.30
N GLN A 123 1.96 2.32 -6.44
CA GLN A 123 2.32 3.73 -6.55
C GLN A 123 3.24 3.94 -7.76
N PRO A 124 2.69 3.87 -8.99
CA PRO A 124 3.45 3.99 -10.22
C PRO A 124 3.86 5.44 -10.53
N LEU A 125 4.85 5.59 -11.42
CA LEU A 125 5.05 6.83 -12.15
C LEU A 125 4.17 6.79 -13.40
N LEU A 126 3.30 7.80 -13.53
CA LEU A 126 2.34 7.92 -14.62
C LEU A 126 2.67 9.10 -15.53
N MET A 127 2.24 9.01 -16.78
CA MET A 127 2.30 10.08 -17.78
C MET A 127 1.04 10.06 -18.65
N ASN A 128 0.68 11.22 -19.21
CA ASN A 128 -0.34 11.28 -20.26
C ASN A 128 0.11 10.47 -21.49
N LYS A 129 -0.72 9.53 -21.92
CA LYS A 129 -0.42 8.67 -23.08
C LYS A 129 -0.24 9.50 -24.36
N SER A 130 -1.13 10.44 -24.61
CA SER A 130 -1.09 11.36 -25.75
C SER A 130 0.17 12.24 -25.74
N ALA A 131 0.64 12.67 -24.56
CA ALA A 131 1.87 13.42 -24.43
C ALA A 131 3.10 12.57 -24.79
N PHE A 132 3.12 11.30 -24.36
CA PHE A 132 4.15 10.35 -24.75
C PHE A 132 4.15 10.09 -26.27
N GLU A 133 2.97 9.90 -26.86
CA GLU A 133 2.81 9.66 -28.31
C GLU A 133 3.18 10.88 -29.16
N GLY A 134 3.08 12.09 -28.61
CA GLY A 134 3.54 13.33 -29.25
C GLY A 134 5.06 13.53 -29.24
N LEU A 135 5.80 12.75 -28.46
CA LEU A 135 7.27 12.76 -28.49
C LEU A 135 7.80 12.11 -29.78
N ASN A 136 8.99 12.52 -30.22
CA ASN A 136 9.66 11.81 -31.31
C ASN A 136 10.21 10.44 -30.85
N ALA A 137 10.60 9.59 -31.81
CA ALA A 137 11.05 8.23 -31.51
C ALA A 137 12.25 8.17 -30.55
N ASP A 138 13.22 9.08 -30.69
CA ASP A 138 14.40 9.13 -29.83
C ASP A 138 14.05 9.54 -28.39
N GLN A 139 13.11 10.47 -28.23
CA GLN A 139 12.59 10.90 -26.92
C GLN A 139 11.78 9.80 -26.24
N GLN A 140 10.92 9.10 -26.99
CA GLN A 140 10.17 7.95 -26.48
C GLN A 140 11.14 6.86 -26.00
N ALA A 141 12.13 6.50 -26.83
CA ALA A 141 13.13 5.50 -26.49
C ALA A 141 13.95 5.89 -25.26
N ALA A 142 14.39 7.16 -25.17
CA ALA A 142 15.13 7.66 -24.02
C ALA A 142 14.30 7.63 -22.73
N LEU A 143 13.02 8.01 -22.79
CA LEU A 143 12.14 8.00 -21.62
C LEU A 143 11.83 6.59 -21.15
N LEU A 144 11.56 5.65 -22.07
CA LEU A 144 11.35 4.24 -21.71
C LEU A 144 12.61 3.61 -21.11
N ALA A 145 13.79 3.91 -21.66
CA ALA A 145 15.06 3.43 -21.09
C ALA A 145 15.31 3.98 -19.68
N ALA A 146 15.06 5.27 -19.45
CA ALA A 146 15.15 5.87 -18.13
C ALA A 146 14.13 5.27 -17.15
N SER A 147 12.92 4.98 -17.62
CA SER A 147 11.85 4.40 -16.81
C SER A 147 12.19 2.98 -16.37
N ALA A 148 12.77 2.15 -17.25
CA ALA A 148 13.25 0.82 -16.87
C ALA A 148 14.34 0.85 -15.78
N ASN A 149 15.25 1.83 -15.84
CA ASN A 149 16.25 2.04 -14.80
C ASN A 149 15.60 2.48 -13.47
N ALA A 150 14.63 3.39 -13.54
CA ALA A 150 13.89 3.85 -12.37
C ALA A 150 13.07 2.73 -11.71
N GLU A 151 12.45 1.84 -12.48
CA GLU A 151 11.72 0.68 -11.96
C GLU A 151 12.63 -0.30 -11.21
N THR A 152 13.80 -0.59 -11.79
CA THR A 152 14.81 -1.43 -11.13
C THR A 152 15.27 -0.82 -9.82
N TYR A 153 15.52 0.50 -9.81
CA TYR A 153 15.86 1.25 -8.61
C TYR A 153 14.73 1.21 -7.57
N TYR A 154 13.48 1.41 -8.00
CA TYR A 154 12.30 1.44 -7.15
C TYR A 154 12.19 0.16 -6.32
N LEU A 155 12.20 -1.01 -6.97
CA LEU A 155 12.04 -2.30 -6.29
C LEU A 155 13.16 -2.55 -5.28
N ALA A 156 14.40 -2.22 -5.64
CA ALA A 156 15.56 -2.40 -4.76
C ALA A 156 15.49 -1.48 -3.54
N GLU A 157 15.17 -0.20 -3.75
CA GLU A 157 15.11 0.79 -2.67
C GLU A 157 13.90 0.57 -1.75
N ALA A 158 12.75 0.15 -2.28
CA ALA A 158 11.57 -0.19 -1.48
C ALA A 158 11.89 -1.29 -0.44
N LYS A 159 12.52 -2.39 -0.87
CA LYS A 159 12.93 -3.48 0.04
C LYS A 159 13.94 -3.03 1.09
N LYS A 160 14.90 -2.18 0.70
CA LYS A 160 15.89 -1.61 1.61
C LYS A 160 15.22 -0.70 2.64
N GLN A 161 14.23 0.10 2.23
CA GLN A 161 13.48 0.98 3.12
C GLN A 161 12.58 0.19 4.07
N ASP A 162 11.97 -0.91 3.62
CA ASP A 162 11.25 -1.84 4.49
C ASP A 162 12.14 -2.32 5.63
N ALA A 163 13.32 -2.87 5.32
CA ALA A 163 14.28 -3.34 6.31
C ALA A 163 14.82 -2.22 7.21
N ALA A 164 15.15 -1.07 6.63
CA ALA A 164 15.70 0.07 7.37
C ALA A 164 14.69 0.70 8.34
N SER A 165 13.38 0.67 8.00
CA SER A 165 12.33 1.27 8.82
C SER A 165 12.30 0.71 10.24
N VAL A 166 12.51 -0.60 10.39
CA VAL A 166 12.50 -1.29 11.67
C VAL A 166 13.56 -0.73 12.61
N GLU A 167 14.77 -0.47 12.09
CA GLU A 167 15.87 0.04 12.89
C GLU A 167 15.67 1.50 13.30
N VAL A 168 15.07 2.32 12.43
CA VAL A 168 14.70 3.69 12.76
C VAL A 168 13.73 3.72 13.93
N PHE A 169 12.67 2.91 13.87
CA PHE A 169 11.65 2.85 14.92
C PHE A 169 12.21 2.27 16.23
N ARG A 170 13.04 1.22 16.16
CA ARG A 170 13.71 0.66 17.34
C ARG A 170 14.60 1.70 18.04
N LYS A 171 15.40 2.46 17.28
CA LYS A 171 16.25 3.53 17.83
C LYS A 171 15.45 4.67 18.45
N ALA A 172 14.23 4.92 17.97
CA ALA A 172 13.30 5.87 18.56
C ALA A 172 12.58 5.33 19.82
N GLY A 173 12.89 4.09 20.25
CA GLY A 173 12.27 3.47 21.41
C GLY A 173 10.87 2.91 21.16
N VAL A 174 10.48 2.74 19.90
CA VAL A 174 9.18 2.17 19.52
C VAL A 174 9.25 0.64 19.57
N GLU A 175 8.22 0.01 20.14
CA GLU A 175 8.07 -1.43 20.14
C GLU A 175 7.87 -1.95 18.71
N ILE A 176 8.56 -3.03 18.35
CA ILE A 176 8.40 -3.70 17.06
C ILE A 176 7.63 -5.00 17.27
N ALA A 177 6.42 -5.08 16.70
CA ALA A 177 5.62 -6.29 16.67
C ALA A 177 5.72 -6.99 15.32
N ASN A 178 5.40 -8.28 15.26
CA ASN A 178 5.38 -9.04 14.01
C ASN A 178 4.01 -9.69 13.81
N MET A 179 3.49 -9.61 12.59
CA MET A 179 2.26 -10.30 12.20
C MET A 179 2.55 -11.77 11.91
N SER A 180 1.77 -12.67 12.51
CA SER A 180 1.88 -14.10 12.21
C SER A 180 1.10 -14.48 10.93
N PRO A 181 1.35 -15.66 10.34
CA PRO A 181 0.52 -16.19 9.27
C PRO A 181 -0.96 -16.33 9.65
N GLU A 182 -1.25 -16.68 10.91
CA GLU A 182 -2.62 -16.77 11.44
C GLU A 182 -3.28 -15.39 11.51
N ASP A 183 -2.56 -14.38 11.97
CA ASP A 183 -3.04 -12.99 11.99
C ASP A 183 -3.36 -12.51 10.57
N PHE A 184 -2.49 -12.79 9.60
CA PHE A 184 -2.72 -12.48 8.20
C PHE A 184 -3.93 -13.22 7.62
N ALA A 185 -4.10 -14.50 7.94
CA ALA A 185 -5.26 -15.28 7.51
C ALA A 185 -6.57 -14.69 8.08
N ALA A 186 -6.54 -14.24 9.35
CA ALA A 186 -7.68 -13.56 9.95
C ALA A 186 -8.03 -12.24 9.24
N TRP A 187 -7.03 -11.42 8.90
CA TRP A 187 -7.25 -10.22 8.10
C TRP A 187 -7.81 -10.52 6.70
N ARG A 188 -7.27 -11.53 6.03
CA ARG A 188 -7.73 -11.95 4.71
C ARG A 188 -9.17 -12.43 4.74
N ALA A 189 -9.59 -13.15 5.78
CA ALA A 189 -10.98 -13.55 5.95
C ALA A 189 -11.91 -12.33 6.06
N ILE A 190 -11.53 -11.30 6.80
CA ILE A 190 -12.29 -10.04 6.85
C ILE A 190 -12.33 -9.38 5.46
N ALA A 191 -11.22 -9.32 4.74
CA ALA A 191 -11.17 -8.74 3.39
C ALA A 191 -12.12 -9.45 2.42
N GLN A 192 -12.16 -10.79 2.46
CA GLN A 192 -13.06 -11.61 1.63
C GLN A 192 -14.54 -11.31 1.91
N GLU A 193 -14.90 -11.07 3.17
CA GLU A 193 -16.27 -10.75 3.56
C GLU A 193 -16.64 -9.28 3.36
N THR A 194 -15.66 -8.39 3.13
CA THR A 194 -15.86 -6.94 3.06
C THR A 194 -15.33 -6.34 1.77
N SER A 195 -14.06 -5.95 1.73
CA SER A 195 -13.45 -5.19 0.65
C SER A 195 -13.49 -5.91 -0.69
N TYR A 196 -13.38 -7.24 -0.71
CA TYR A 196 -13.46 -8.04 -1.94
C TYR A 196 -14.88 -8.00 -2.50
N LYS A 197 -15.90 -8.28 -1.67
CA LYS A 197 -17.31 -8.19 -2.09
C LYS A 197 -17.66 -6.78 -2.56
N LYS A 198 -17.18 -5.76 -1.86
CA LYS A 198 -17.43 -4.37 -2.22
C LYS A 198 -16.74 -4.00 -3.53
N PHE A 199 -15.51 -4.44 -3.76
CA PHE A 199 -14.83 -4.26 -5.04
C PHE A 199 -15.60 -4.92 -6.18
N VAL A 200 -16.01 -6.19 -6.02
CA VAL A 200 -16.79 -6.93 -7.03
C VAL A 200 -18.11 -6.24 -7.34
N SER A 201 -18.79 -5.68 -6.33
CA SER A 201 -20.06 -4.98 -6.51
C SER A 201 -19.92 -3.58 -7.12
N ASP A 202 -18.86 -2.84 -6.77
CA ASP A 202 -18.69 -1.44 -7.15
C ASP A 202 -18.00 -1.29 -8.53
N VAL A 203 -17.23 -2.29 -8.96
CA VAL A 203 -16.37 -2.19 -10.16
C VAL A 203 -16.91 -3.06 -11.29
N PRO A 204 -17.16 -2.49 -12.49
CA PRO A 204 -17.46 -3.27 -13.69
C PRO A 204 -16.36 -4.31 -13.94
N ASP A 205 -16.75 -5.55 -14.24
CA ASP A 205 -15.85 -6.71 -14.37
C ASP A 205 -15.04 -7.03 -13.09
N GLY A 206 -15.46 -6.52 -11.93
CA GLY A 206 -14.73 -6.65 -10.67
C GLY A 206 -14.43 -8.09 -10.27
N GLN A 207 -15.34 -9.04 -10.53
CA GLN A 207 -15.07 -10.46 -10.28
C GLN A 207 -13.93 -10.98 -11.17
N ALA A 208 -13.97 -10.70 -12.47
CA ALA A 208 -12.92 -11.12 -13.40
C ALA A 208 -11.56 -10.52 -13.03
N LEU A 209 -11.52 -9.23 -12.69
CA LEU A 209 -10.29 -8.56 -12.25
C LEU A 209 -9.74 -9.16 -10.95
N LEU A 210 -10.62 -9.46 -9.98
CA LEU A 210 -10.22 -10.09 -8.73
C LEU A 210 -9.64 -11.49 -8.98
N ASP A 211 -10.29 -12.30 -9.81
CA ASP A 211 -9.83 -13.64 -10.15
C ASP A 211 -8.48 -13.60 -10.87
N MET A 212 -8.29 -12.67 -11.82
CA MET A 212 -7.02 -12.46 -12.50
C MET A 212 -5.90 -12.08 -11.51
N ALA A 213 -6.17 -11.20 -10.55
CA ALA A 213 -5.20 -10.81 -9.54
C ALA A 213 -4.82 -11.98 -8.61
N LEU A 214 -5.80 -12.80 -8.23
CA LEU A 214 -5.58 -13.98 -7.37
C LEU A 214 -4.87 -15.12 -8.07
N ALA A 215 -4.95 -15.20 -9.40
CA ALA A 215 -4.26 -16.20 -10.22
C ALA A 215 -2.77 -15.87 -10.48
N VAL A 216 -2.26 -14.72 -10.01
CA VAL A 216 -0.84 -14.35 -10.20
C VAL A 216 0.05 -15.00 -9.13
N ASP A 217 0.91 -15.92 -9.58
CA ASP A 217 1.88 -16.67 -8.77
C ASP A 217 3.11 -15.87 -8.32
#